data_AF-A0A6N7ZP05-F1
#
_entry.id   AF-A0A6N7ZP05-F1
#
_cell.length_a   1.000
_cell.length_b   1.000
_cell.length_c   1.000
_cell.angle_alpha   90.00
_cell.angle_beta   90.00
_cell.angle_gamma   90.00
#
_symmetry.space_group_name_H-M   'P 1'
#
loop_
_entity.id
_entity.type
_entity.pdbx_description
1 polymer ?
#
loop_
_entity_poly.entity_id
_entity_poly.type
_entity_poly.pdbx_seq_one_letter_code
_entity_poly.pdbx_strand_id
1 'polypeptide(L)'
;DILLGLVQADDFQPGRRPVVAISNQRLADYTRRTTRTVTRCLKALVEAGILAYRDSPTGRRYVYRGRGGEPEQAYGLDFTPACHNLDQFKTMADAFQAHLKRLQEAKRAVSRLSRAIIDLVEASGDNYQLFADRAVFAIDQHKEDPIESA
;
A
#
# COMPACT_ATOMS: atom_id res chain seq x y z
N ASP A 1 -3.45 10.53 2.59
CA ASP A 1 -2.77 11.58 3.36
C ASP A 1 -3.73 12.45 4.17
N ILE A 2 -4.72 13.11 3.53
CA ILE A 2 -5.64 14.06 4.19
C ILE A 2 -6.23 13.61 5.54
N LEU A 3 -6.64 12.34 5.67
CA LEU A 3 -7.21 11.85 6.93
C LEU A 3 -6.17 11.75 8.05
N LEU A 4 -4.99 11.20 7.76
CA LEU A 4 -3.92 11.07 8.75
C LEU A 4 -3.36 12.44 9.16
N GLY A 5 -3.26 13.38 8.21
CA GLY A 5 -2.82 14.75 8.50
C GLY A 5 -3.79 15.58 9.35
N LEU A 6 -5.01 15.09 9.60
CA LEU A 6 -6.00 15.74 10.47
C LEU A 6 -6.04 15.16 11.90
N VAL A 7 -5.30 14.07 12.15
CA VAL A 7 -5.15 13.46 13.47
C VAL A 7 -3.85 13.97 14.10
N GLN A 8 -3.84 14.22 15.41
CA GLN A 8 -2.59 14.54 16.09
C GLN A 8 -1.82 13.27 16.44
N ALA A 9 -0.48 13.33 16.40
CA ALA A 9 0.36 12.18 16.74
C ALA A 9 0.03 11.59 18.12
N ASP A 10 -0.31 12.45 19.09
CA ASP A 10 -0.69 12.05 20.44
C ASP A 10 -2.01 11.26 20.52
N ASP A 11 -2.89 11.39 19.53
CA ASP A 11 -4.17 10.67 19.51
C ASP A 11 -3.98 9.16 19.23
N PHE A 12 -2.80 8.76 18.74
CA PHE A 12 -2.44 7.36 18.50
C PHE A 12 -1.83 6.67 19.74
N GLN A 13 -1.66 7.38 20.86
CA GLN A 13 -1.17 6.78 22.09
C GLN A 13 -2.17 5.78 22.67
N PRO A 14 -1.71 4.73 23.39
CA PRO A 14 -2.59 3.78 24.04
C PRO A 14 -3.64 4.46 24.95
N GLY A 15 -4.91 4.05 24.83
CA GLY A 15 -6.02 4.62 25.58
C GLY A 15 -6.62 5.90 24.98
N ARG A 16 -6.01 6.48 23.95
CA ARG A 16 -6.60 7.56 23.15
C ARG A 16 -7.34 7.02 21.92
N ARG A 17 -8.02 7.93 21.23
CA ARG A 17 -8.85 7.60 20.07
C ARG A 17 -8.54 8.56 18.92
N PRO A 18 -7.84 8.09 17.87
CA PRO A 18 -7.55 8.89 16.70
C PRO A 18 -8.79 9.05 15.81
N VAL A 19 -9.59 10.07 16.09
CA VAL A 19 -10.85 10.35 15.37
C VAL A 19 -10.73 11.63 14.52
N VAL A 20 -11.15 11.53 13.27
CA VAL A 20 -11.17 12.67 12.33
C VAL A 20 -12.60 13.14 12.08
N ALA A 21 -12.83 14.43 12.33
CA ALA A 21 -14.06 15.12 11.94
C ALA A 21 -13.88 15.88 10.63
N ILE A 22 -14.13 15.22 9.50
CA ILE A 22 -14.17 15.84 8.17
C ILE A 22 -15.42 15.39 7.41
N SER A 23 -16.09 16.32 6.72
CA SER A 23 -17.28 16.00 5.92
C SER A 23 -16.90 15.29 4.61
N ASN A 24 -17.83 14.49 4.07
CA ASN A 24 -17.62 13.84 2.77
C ASN A 24 -17.49 14.86 1.63
N GLN A 25 -18.13 16.03 1.75
CA GLN A 25 -17.96 17.13 0.79
C GLN A 25 -16.54 17.66 0.80
N ARG A 26 -15.98 17.97 1.98
CA ARG A 26 -14.60 18.47 2.07
C ARG A 26 -13.57 17.44 1.59
N LEU A 27 -13.81 16.16 1.88
CA LEU A 27 -13.00 15.06 1.33
C LEU A 27 -13.09 14.99 -0.20
N ALA A 28 -14.28 15.16 -0.76
CA ALA A 28 -14.52 15.14 -2.20
C ALA A 28 -13.76 16.29 -2.89
N ASP A 29 -13.83 17.50 -2.32
CA ASP A 29 -13.10 18.67 -2.80
C ASP A 29 -11.59 18.44 -2.77
N TYR A 30 -11.05 17.93 -1.65
CA TYR A 30 -9.62 17.68 -1.51
C TYR A 30 -9.10 16.60 -2.46
N THR A 31 -9.87 15.52 -2.63
CA THR A 31 -9.47 14.38 -3.47
C THR A 31 -9.82 14.57 -4.95
N ARG A 32 -10.53 15.65 -5.31
CA ARG A 32 -11.11 15.89 -6.64
C ARG A 32 -11.92 14.68 -7.12
N ARG A 33 -12.82 14.22 -6.26
CA ARG A 33 -13.74 13.10 -6.49
C ARG A 33 -15.15 13.49 -6.12
N THR A 34 -16.13 12.70 -6.54
CA THR A 34 -17.51 12.89 -6.11
C THR A 34 -17.71 12.41 -4.67
N THR A 35 -18.66 13.01 -3.96
CA THR A 35 -19.06 12.57 -2.61
C THR A 35 -19.45 11.10 -2.58
N ARG A 36 -20.13 10.59 -3.62
CA ARG A 36 -20.45 9.16 -3.78
C ARG A 36 -19.20 8.29 -3.80
N THR A 37 -18.16 8.70 -4.53
CA THR A 37 -16.89 7.97 -4.59
C THR A 37 -16.20 7.97 -3.24
N VAL A 38 -16.16 9.13 -2.56
CA VAL A 38 -15.62 9.24 -1.21
C VAL A 38 -16.34 8.30 -0.25
N THR A 39 -17.67 8.29 -0.23
CA THR A 39 -18.46 7.39 0.62
C THR A 39 -18.13 5.92 0.34
N ARG A 40 -17.99 5.53 -0.93
CA ARG A 40 -17.56 4.16 -1.29
C ARG A 40 -16.16 3.85 -0.79
N CYS A 41 -15.20 4.76 -0.93
CA CYS A 41 -13.84 4.57 -0.45
C CYS A 41 -13.78 4.47 1.07
N LEU A 42 -14.52 5.31 1.80
CA LEU A 42 -14.62 5.23 3.25
C LEU A 42 -15.22 3.88 3.70
N LYS A 43 -16.26 3.40 3.02
CA LYS A 43 -16.82 2.07 3.27
C LYS A 43 -15.78 0.96 3.07
N ALA A 44 -14.99 1.02 1.99
CA ALA A 44 -13.92 0.05 1.76
C ALA A 44 -12.83 0.08 2.85
N LEU A 45 -12.47 1.26 3.36
CA LEU A 45 -11.54 1.39 4.49
C LEU A 45 -12.11 0.81 5.79
N VAL A 46 -13.43 0.93 5.99
CA VAL A 46 -14.11 0.31 7.14
C VAL A 46 -14.15 -1.21 6.99
N GLU A 47 -14.50 -1.72 5.81
CA GLU A 47 -14.49 -3.16 5.51
C GLU A 47 -13.09 -3.77 5.65
N ALA A 48 -12.04 -3.01 5.34
CA ALA A 48 -10.65 -3.41 5.54
C ALA A 48 -10.17 -3.32 7.00
N GLY A 49 -11.02 -2.88 7.94
CA GLY A 49 -10.64 -2.74 9.35
C GLY A 49 -9.64 -1.61 9.62
N ILE A 50 -9.52 -0.63 8.71
CA ILE A 50 -8.67 0.55 8.89
C ILE A 50 -9.43 1.63 9.66
N LEU A 51 -10.70 1.82 9.32
CA LEU A 51 -11.58 2.83 9.91
C LEU A 51 -12.77 2.18 10.60
N ALA A 52 -13.37 2.91 11.55
CA ALA A 52 -14.73 2.68 12.00
C ALA A 52 -15.52 4.00 11.92
N TYR A 53 -16.84 3.89 11.72
CA TYR A 53 -17.74 5.03 11.87
C TYR A 53 -18.08 5.23 13.33
N ARG A 54 -17.95 6.48 13.80
CA ARG A 54 -18.40 6.90 15.12
C ARG A 54 -19.42 8.02 14.98
N ASP A 55 -20.68 7.64 14.88
CA ASP A 55 -21.77 8.57 14.61
C ASP A 55 -22.14 9.37 15.85
N SER A 56 -22.41 10.67 15.65
CA SER A 56 -22.94 11.51 16.72
C SER A 56 -24.47 11.46 16.75
N PRO A 57 -25.10 11.78 17.90
CA PRO A 57 -26.56 11.90 18.00
C PRO A 57 -27.16 12.92 17.01
N THR A 58 -26.37 13.90 16.60
CA THR A 58 -26.78 14.98 15.68
C THR A 58 -26.50 14.67 14.21
N GLY A 59 -25.84 13.55 13.90
CA GLY A 59 -25.37 13.21 12.56
C GLY A 59 -24.18 14.05 12.06
N ARG A 60 -23.69 15.01 12.86
CA ARG A 60 -22.50 15.82 12.55
C ARG A 60 -21.22 15.16 13.07
N ARG A 61 -20.11 15.33 12.35
CA ARG A 61 -18.78 14.92 12.80
C ARG A 61 -18.11 16.10 13.53
N TYR A 62 -17.64 15.88 14.75
CA TYR A 62 -16.95 16.90 15.55
C TYR A 62 -16.00 16.24 16.55
N VAL A 63 -14.93 16.94 16.91
CA VAL A 63 -14.01 16.54 17.98
C VAL A 63 -14.00 17.67 19.01
N TYR A 64 -14.46 17.35 20.22
CA TYR A 64 -14.41 18.22 21.38
C TYR A 64 -13.40 17.64 22.38
N ARG A 65 -12.30 18.37 22.56
CA ARG A 65 -11.28 18.04 23.55
C ARG A 65 -11.59 18.85 24.81
N GLY A 66 -12.06 18.15 25.84
CA GLY A 66 -12.35 18.77 27.14
C GLY A 66 -11.10 19.45 27.72
N ARG A 67 -11.29 20.61 28.36
CA ARG A 67 -10.31 21.19 29.28
C ARG A 67 -10.82 20.95 30.70
N GLY A 68 -9.95 20.46 31.59
CA GLY A 68 -10.24 20.42 33.03
C GLY A 68 -11.28 19.40 33.47
N GLY A 69 -11.12 18.12 33.11
CA GLY A 69 -11.93 17.02 33.66
C GLY A 69 -13.20 16.66 32.87
N GLU A 70 -13.57 17.45 31.86
CA GLU A 70 -14.66 17.11 30.93
C GLU A 70 -14.26 15.94 30.02
N PRO A 71 -15.16 14.96 29.78
CA PRO A 71 -14.86 13.82 28.91
C PRO A 71 -14.65 14.27 27.46
N GLU A 72 -13.58 13.79 26.83
CA GLU A 72 -13.31 14.00 25.42
C GLU A 72 -14.38 13.32 24.54
N GLN A 73 -15.02 14.09 23.67
CA GLN A 73 -16.07 13.60 22.77
C GLN A 73 -15.60 13.75 21.33
N ALA A 74 -15.49 12.64 20.61
CA ALA A 74 -15.05 12.64 19.23
C ALA A 74 -15.96 11.77 18.37
N TYR A 75 -16.54 12.35 17.34
CA TYR A 75 -17.45 11.68 16.41
C TYR A 75 -17.01 11.94 14.97
N GLY A 76 -16.87 10.87 14.19
CA GLY A 76 -16.27 10.93 12.86
C GLY A 76 -15.74 9.60 12.38
N LEU A 77 -14.57 9.66 11.74
CA LEU A 77 -13.83 8.49 11.24
C LEU A 77 -12.80 8.09 12.29
N ASP A 78 -12.93 6.90 12.87
CA ASP A 78 -12.11 6.39 13.97
C ASP A 78 -11.02 5.43 13.44
N PHE A 79 -9.76 5.72 13.73
CA PHE A 79 -8.60 4.91 13.37
C PHE A 79 -8.19 3.88 14.44
N THR A 80 -8.93 3.76 15.54
CA THR A 80 -8.68 2.75 16.58
C THR A 80 -8.53 1.33 16.01
N PRO A 81 -9.35 0.87 15.04
CA PRO A 81 -9.15 -0.44 14.39
C PRO A 81 -7.77 -0.59 13.73
N ALA A 82 -7.29 0.45 13.04
CA ALA A 82 -5.96 0.44 12.44
C ALA A 82 -4.84 0.35 13.48
N CYS A 83 -5.02 0.98 14.64
CA CYS A 83 -4.04 0.94 15.73
C CYS A 83 -3.94 -0.47 16.32
N HIS A 84 -5.08 -1.15 16.51
CA HIS A 84 -5.10 -2.51 17.02
C HIS A 84 -4.49 -3.53 16.05
N ASN A 85 -4.70 -3.34 14.73
CA ASN A 85 -4.23 -4.27 13.71
C ASN A 85 -2.91 -3.85 13.05
N LEU A 86 -2.18 -2.90 13.66
CA LEU A 86 -1.01 -2.27 13.05
C LEU A 86 0.06 -3.28 12.66
N ASP A 87 0.34 -4.27 13.52
CA ASP A 87 1.38 -5.26 13.27
C ASP A 87 1.01 -6.18 12.11
N GLN A 88 -0.27 -6.56 12.00
CA GLN A 88 -0.76 -7.32 10.84
C GLN A 88 -0.60 -6.51 9.55
N PHE A 89 -0.96 -5.23 9.56
CA PHE A 89 -0.78 -4.36 8.40
C PHE A 89 0.69 -4.19 8.01
N LYS A 90 1.60 -4.08 8.98
CA LYS A 90 3.05 -4.04 8.73
C LYS A 90 3.51 -5.32 8.04
N THR A 91 3.17 -6.48 8.58
CA THR A 91 3.53 -7.77 7.96
C THR A 91 3.01 -7.90 6.53
N MET A 92 1.75 -7.51 6.28
CA MET A 92 1.18 -7.51 4.94
C MET A 92 1.90 -6.53 4.00
N ALA A 93 2.24 -5.33 4.49
CA ALA A 93 2.96 -4.33 3.72
C ALA A 93 4.37 -4.83 3.36
N ASP A 94 5.09 -5.42 4.32
CA ASP A 94 6.44 -5.96 4.11
C ASP A 94 6.41 -7.10 3.08
N ALA A 95 5.46 -8.03 3.19
CA ALA A 95 5.27 -9.10 2.22
C ALA A 95 4.97 -8.56 0.81
N PHE A 96 4.13 -7.53 0.71
CA PHE A 96 3.80 -6.89 -0.56
C PHE A 96 5.02 -6.17 -1.17
N GLN A 97 5.80 -5.45 -0.37
CA GLN A 97 7.03 -4.81 -0.84
C GLN A 97 8.07 -5.84 -1.32
N ALA A 98 8.24 -6.94 -0.59
CA ALA A 98 9.10 -8.04 -1.00
C ALA A 98 8.64 -8.66 -2.33
N HIS A 99 7.32 -8.81 -2.53
CA HIS A 99 6.77 -9.28 -3.80
C HIS A 99 7.04 -8.29 -4.96
N LEU A 100 6.82 -7.00 -4.76
CA LEU A 100 7.10 -5.98 -5.77
C LEU A 100 8.58 -5.92 -6.15
N LYS A 101 9.47 -6.06 -5.17
CA LYS A 101 10.92 -6.10 -5.39
C LYS A 101 11.30 -7.29 -6.28
N ARG A 102 10.80 -8.49 -5.97
CA ARG A 102 11.00 -9.70 -6.80
C ARG A 102 10.49 -9.50 -8.23
N LEU A 103 9.30 -8.93 -8.40
CA LEU A 103 8.76 -8.62 -9.72
C LEU A 103 9.65 -7.63 -10.49
N GLN A 104 10.18 -6.61 -9.82
CA GLN A 104 11.05 -5.63 -10.45
C GLN A 104 12.40 -6.23 -10.84
N GLU A 105 12.97 -7.11 -10.02
CA GLU A 105 14.19 -7.86 -10.30
C GLU A 105 14.01 -8.81 -11.48
N ALA A 106 12.90 -9.56 -11.53
CA ALA A 106 12.57 -10.41 -12.67
C ALA A 106 12.45 -9.60 -13.97
N LYS A 107 11.75 -8.46 -13.94
CA LYS A 107 11.66 -7.55 -15.11
C LYS A 107 13.04 -7.06 -15.56
N ARG A 108 13.90 -6.68 -14.62
CA ARG A 108 15.28 -6.25 -14.92
C ARG A 108 16.12 -7.39 -15.52
N ALA A 109 15.97 -8.61 -15.01
CA ALA A 109 16.66 -9.79 -15.54
C ALA A 109 16.24 -10.05 -16.99
N VAL A 110 14.93 -10.05 -17.28
CA VAL A 110 14.40 -10.18 -18.64
C VAL A 110 14.98 -9.10 -19.55
N SER A 111 14.91 -7.82 -19.15
CA SER A 111 15.48 -6.73 -19.96
C SER A 111 16.99 -6.89 -20.21
N ARG A 112 17.74 -7.35 -19.21
CA ARG A 112 19.18 -7.59 -19.33
C ARG A 112 19.49 -8.71 -20.32
N LEU A 113 18.79 -9.83 -20.20
CA LEU A 113 18.96 -10.99 -21.09
C LEU A 113 18.54 -10.65 -22.52
N SER A 114 17.43 -9.93 -22.72
CA SER A 114 17.01 -9.49 -24.04
C SER A 114 18.05 -8.60 -24.73
N ARG A 115 18.68 -7.67 -23.99
CA ARG A 115 19.77 -6.84 -24.53
C ARG A 115 21.00 -7.67 -24.85
N ALA A 116 21.41 -8.57 -23.96
CA ALA A 116 22.55 -9.44 -24.20
C ALA A 116 22.36 -10.32 -25.46
N ILE A 117 21.13 -10.80 -25.70
CA ILE A 117 20.79 -11.52 -26.94
C ILE A 117 20.97 -10.62 -28.16
N ILE A 118 20.45 -9.39 -28.13
CA ILE A 118 20.59 -8.43 -29.23
C ILE A 118 22.07 -8.13 -29.50
N ASP A 119 22.82 -7.72 -28.47
CA ASP A 119 24.25 -7.40 -28.56
C ASP A 119 25.05 -8.59 -29.14
N LEU A 120 24.70 -9.81 -28.71
CA LEU A 120 25.36 -11.02 -29.17
C LEU A 120 25.03 -11.34 -30.64
N VAL A 121 23.76 -11.20 -31.06
CA VAL A 121 23.38 -11.36 -32.47
C VAL A 121 24.08 -10.33 -33.35
N GLU A 122 24.13 -9.07 -32.93
CA GLU A 122 24.84 -8.01 -33.65
C GLU A 122 26.34 -8.31 -33.78
N ALA A 123 26.97 -8.86 -32.73
CA ALA A 123 28.37 -9.26 -32.77
C ALA A 123 28.67 -10.52 -33.61
N SER A 124 27.68 -11.41 -33.81
CA SER A 124 27.86 -12.72 -34.45
C SER A 124 27.89 -12.66 -35.98
N GLY A 125 27.30 -11.63 -36.59
CA GLY A 125 27.10 -11.58 -38.04
C GLY A 125 26.30 -12.79 -38.56
N ASP A 126 26.66 -13.33 -39.73
CA ASP A 126 25.92 -14.41 -40.41
C ASP A 126 26.02 -15.82 -39.76
N ASN A 127 26.80 -15.99 -38.68
CA ASN A 127 27.09 -17.30 -38.06
C ASN A 127 26.21 -17.59 -36.81
N TYR A 128 24.89 -17.70 -37.02
CA TYR A 128 23.88 -17.87 -35.95
C TYR A 128 23.90 -19.22 -35.20
N GLN A 129 24.46 -20.30 -35.78
CA GLN A 129 24.43 -21.64 -35.17
C GLN A 129 25.32 -21.78 -33.93
N LEU A 130 26.53 -21.21 -33.94
CA LEU A 130 27.42 -21.20 -32.78
C LEU A 130 26.81 -20.42 -31.59
N PHE A 131 25.91 -19.47 -31.90
CA PHE A 131 25.14 -18.71 -30.93
C PHE A 131 24.05 -19.55 -30.26
N ALA A 132 23.27 -20.31 -31.03
CA ALA A 132 22.19 -21.16 -30.50
C ALA A 132 22.73 -22.15 -29.44
N ASP A 133 23.89 -22.76 -29.70
CA ASP A 133 24.52 -23.73 -28.80
C ASP A 133 24.97 -23.09 -27.47
N ARG A 134 25.51 -21.86 -27.52
CA ARG A 134 25.95 -21.12 -26.32
C ARG A 134 24.78 -20.57 -25.50
N ALA A 135 23.71 -20.14 -26.15
CA ALA A 135 22.51 -19.66 -25.46
C ALA A 135 21.81 -20.79 -24.69
N VAL A 136 21.71 -21.99 -25.29
CA VAL A 136 21.19 -23.18 -24.61
C VAL A 136 22.04 -23.51 -23.37
N PHE A 137 23.36 -23.45 -23.48
CA PHE A 137 24.25 -23.67 -22.34
C PHE A 137 24.04 -22.67 -21.20
N ALA A 138 23.91 -21.37 -21.52
CA ALA A 138 23.69 -20.33 -20.52
C ALA A 138 22.30 -20.43 -19.84
N ILE A 139 21.27 -20.86 -20.58
CA ILE A 139 19.94 -21.11 -20.03
C ILE A 139 19.96 -22.33 -19.10
N ASP A 140 20.69 -23.38 -19.45
CA ASP A 140 20.79 -24.59 -18.62
C ASP A 140 21.63 -24.35 -17.35
N GLN A 141 22.67 -23.51 -17.40
CA GLN A 141 23.44 -23.10 -16.21
C GLN A 141 22.61 -22.30 -15.20
N HIS A 142 21.58 -21.57 -15.64
CA HIS A 142 20.67 -20.83 -14.76
C HIS A 142 19.39 -21.59 -14.39
N LYS A 143 19.20 -22.82 -14.88
CA LYS A 143 18.11 -23.72 -14.46
C LYS A 143 18.37 -24.41 -13.12
N GLU A 144 19.60 -24.37 -12.62
CA GLU A 144 20.02 -25.07 -11.39
C GLU A 144 19.87 -24.27 -10.10
N ASP A 145 19.51 -22.98 -10.15
CA ASP A 145 19.15 -22.25 -8.94
C ASP A 145 17.72 -22.67 -8.52
N PRO A 146 17.55 -23.45 -7.43
CA PRO A 146 16.23 -23.82 -6.97
C PRO A 146 15.52 -22.54 -6.59
N ILE A 147 14.28 -22.37 -7.07
CA ILE A 147 13.35 -21.42 -6.46
C ILE A 147 13.08 -21.98 -5.06
N GLU A 148 13.94 -21.62 -4.11
CA GLU A 148 13.87 -22.09 -2.73
C GLU A 148 12.55 -21.59 -2.13
N SER A 149 11.70 -22.56 -1.81
CA SER A 149 10.41 -22.38 -1.15
C SER A 149 10.62 -21.95 0.30
N ALA A 150 10.17 -20.73 0.65
CA ALA A 150 9.71 -20.35 1.98
C ALA A 150 8.94 -19.01 1.92
#